data_AF-A0A6H1RHI3-F1
#
_entry.id   AF-A0A6H1RHI3-F1
#
_cell.length_a   1.000
_cell.length_b   1.000
_cell.length_c   1.000
_cell.angle_alpha   90.00
_cell.angle_beta   90.00
_cell.angle_gamma   90.00
#
_symmetry.space_group_name_H-M   'P 1'
#
loop_
_entity.id
_entity.type
_entity.pdbx_description
1 polymer ?
#
loop_
_entity_poly.entity_id
_entity_poly.type
_entity_poly.pdbx_seq_one_letter_code
_entity_poly.pdbx_strand_id
1 'polypeptide(L)'
;MRPPASRAVWCYPALLSALIALAGCGEPPANPPNSAPAASPPAAQVAGTEVTLRGEVRTGVELGCLVLNTSDREYLLVHPPPELRPGVIAVVRGRIEPGMVTTCMQGTPLVVSEARTA
;
A
#
# COMPACT_ATOMS: atom_id res chain seq x y z
N MET A 1 -51.48 -7.33 8.61
CA MET A 1 -50.71 -8.33 9.39
C MET A 1 -49.55 -7.63 10.11
N ARG A 2 -49.23 -8.05 11.34
CA ARG A 2 -48.05 -7.76 12.20
C ARG A 2 -47.76 -9.06 12.97
N PRO A 3 -46.58 -9.39 13.54
CA PRO A 3 -45.29 -8.65 13.69
C PRO A 3 -44.06 -9.60 13.43
N PRO A 4 -42.92 -9.58 14.17
CA PRO A 4 -41.86 -8.59 14.40
C PRO A 4 -40.43 -9.07 13.98
N ALA A 5 -39.45 -8.20 14.23
CA ALA A 5 -37.99 -8.37 14.20
C ALA A 5 -37.42 -9.68 14.81
N SER A 6 -36.23 -10.08 14.32
CA SER A 6 -35.31 -10.95 15.07
C SER A 6 -33.86 -10.52 14.86
N ARG A 7 -33.30 -9.93 15.93
CA ARG A 7 -31.87 -9.78 16.19
C ARG A 7 -31.27 -11.17 16.40
N ALA A 8 -30.23 -11.52 15.63
CA ALA A 8 -29.37 -12.65 15.97
C ALA A 8 -28.13 -12.13 16.68
N VAL A 9 -28.25 -12.02 18.01
CA VAL A 9 -27.12 -11.97 18.94
C VAL A 9 -26.53 -13.37 18.95
N TRP A 10 -25.30 -13.54 18.48
CA TRP A 10 -24.51 -14.73 18.76
C TRP A 10 -23.56 -14.43 19.92
N CYS A 11 -24.05 -14.76 21.13
CA CYS A 11 -23.21 -15.23 22.20
C CYS A 11 -22.73 -16.64 21.83
N TYR A 12 -21.42 -16.85 21.74
CA TYR A 12 -20.86 -18.14 22.12
C TYR A 12 -19.74 -17.94 23.14
N PRO A 13 -19.61 -18.87 24.09
CA PRO A 13 -19.18 -18.59 25.45
C PRO A 13 -17.67 -18.75 25.63
N ALA A 14 -17.20 -18.09 26.68
CA ALA A 14 -15.93 -18.35 27.33
C ALA A 14 -15.79 -19.84 27.68
N LEU A 15 -14.66 -20.43 27.28
CA LEU A 15 -14.13 -21.64 27.91
C LEU A 15 -12.78 -21.28 28.52
N LEU A 16 -12.79 -21.24 29.86
CA LEU A 16 -11.61 -21.28 30.70
C LEU A 16 -10.77 -22.52 30.35
N SER A 17 -9.46 -22.35 30.25
CA SER A 17 -8.50 -23.45 30.44
C SER A 17 -7.28 -22.90 31.17
N ALA A 18 -6.99 -23.56 32.28
CA ALA A 18 -6.04 -23.18 33.29
C ALA A 18 -4.61 -23.69 33.00
N LEU A 19 -3.63 -22.89 33.43
CA LEU A 19 -2.33 -23.26 34.03
C LEU A 19 -1.46 -24.33 33.35
N ILE A 20 -0.36 -23.88 32.73
CA ILE A 20 0.97 -24.51 32.91
C ILE A 20 2.03 -23.39 33.02
N ALA A 21 2.68 -23.30 34.19
CA ALA A 21 3.89 -22.52 34.39
C ALA A 21 5.10 -23.38 34.01
N LEU A 22 5.88 -22.92 33.02
CA LEU A 22 7.25 -23.37 32.79
C LEU A 22 8.15 -22.14 32.85
N ALA A 23 8.96 -22.10 33.91
CA ALA A 23 10.13 -21.25 33.98
C ALA A 23 11.13 -21.69 32.90
N GLY A 24 11.52 -20.76 32.04
CA GLY A 24 12.59 -20.94 31.06
C GLY A 24 13.13 -19.56 30.67
N CYS A 25 14.31 -19.23 31.18
CA CYS A 25 15.09 -18.10 30.67
C CYS A 25 15.61 -18.47 29.28
N GLY A 26 15.30 -17.65 28.29
CA GLY A 26 15.85 -17.76 26.94
C GLY A 26 15.63 -16.45 26.21
N GLU A 27 16.65 -15.60 26.17
CA GLU A 27 16.73 -14.45 25.26
C GLU A 27 16.81 -14.93 23.80
N PRO A 28 16.04 -14.28 22.89
CA PRO A 28 16.48 -14.12 21.51
C PRO A 28 16.35 -12.65 21.04
N PRO A 29 16.95 -12.31 19.88
CA PRO A 29 17.79 -11.13 19.72
C PRO A 29 17.03 -9.82 19.50
N ALA A 30 17.74 -8.72 19.77
CA ALA A 30 17.39 -7.37 19.35
C ALA A 30 17.19 -7.32 17.83
N ASN A 31 15.93 -7.31 17.40
CA ASN A 31 15.56 -6.93 16.05
C ASN A 31 15.65 -5.40 15.97
N PRO A 32 16.36 -4.79 15.00
CA PRO A 32 16.30 -3.35 14.83
C PRO A 32 14.85 -2.95 14.55
N PRO A 33 14.37 -1.80 15.07
CA PRO A 33 13.05 -1.32 14.69
C PRO A 33 13.11 -0.98 13.20
N ASN A 34 12.61 -1.89 12.37
CA ASN A 34 12.24 -1.60 11.00
C ASN A 34 11.15 -0.54 11.11
N SER A 35 11.55 0.72 10.98
CA SER A 35 10.65 1.87 10.95
C SER A 35 9.92 1.82 9.62
N ALA A 36 8.92 0.93 9.53
CA ALA A 36 7.95 0.98 8.46
C ALA A 36 7.34 2.40 8.49
N PRO A 37 7.40 3.16 7.39
CA PRO A 37 6.71 4.44 7.33
C PRO A 37 5.24 4.16 7.62
N ALA A 38 4.70 4.80 8.66
CA ALA A 38 3.28 4.75 8.94
C ALA A 38 2.54 5.25 7.69
N ALA A 39 1.75 4.37 7.06
CA ALA A 39 0.92 4.72 5.93
C ALA A 39 -0.10 5.76 6.41
N SER A 40 0.13 7.02 6.05
CA SER A 40 -0.83 8.07 6.29
C SER A 40 -2.06 7.79 5.40
N PRO A 41 -3.29 8.01 5.90
CA PRO A 41 -4.48 7.86 5.08
C PRO A 41 -4.42 8.80 3.87
N PRO A 42 -4.93 8.40 2.69
CA PRO A 42 -4.75 9.17 1.48
C PRO A 42 -5.55 10.46 1.58
N ALA A 43 -4.86 11.56 1.85
CA ALA A 43 -5.39 12.90 1.62
C ALA A 43 -5.76 13.02 0.13
N ALA A 44 -6.87 13.70 -0.19
CA ALA A 44 -7.19 14.04 -1.56
C ALA A 44 -5.97 14.75 -2.18
N GLN A 45 -5.35 14.10 -3.17
CA GLN A 45 -4.07 14.54 -3.69
C GLN A 45 -4.24 15.78 -4.56
N VAL A 46 -3.76 16.91 -4.05
CA VAL A 46 -3.72 18.18 -4.78
C VAL A 46 -2.61 18.10 -5.83
N ALA A 47 -2.85 18.63 -7.03
CA ALA A 47 -1.82 18.73 -8.06
C ALA A 47 -0.54 19.39 -7.50
N GLY A 48 0.63 18.89 -7.90
CA GLY A 48 1.91 19.39 -7.41
C GLY A 48 2.32 18.89 -6.02
N THR A 49 1.52 18.04 -5.36
CA THR A 49 1.88 17.44 -4.06
C THR A 49 2.98 16.40 -4.23
N GLU A 50 4.01 16.47 -3.38
CA GLU A 50 5.01 15.41 -3.27
C GLU A 50 4.49 14.30 -2.35
N VAL A 51 4.58 13.05 -2.81
CA VAL A 51 4.08 11.86 -2.10
C VAL A 51 5.10 10.74 -2.15
N THR A 52 5.00 9.83 -1.17
CA THR A 52 5.68 8.54 -1.18
C THR A 52 4.65 7.44 -1.16
N LEU A 53 4.64 6.61 -2.20
CA LEU A 53 3.64 5.58 -2.46
C LEU A 53 4.32 4.22 -2.50
N ARG A 54 3.61 3.20 -2.02
CA ARG A 54 4.01 1.80 -2.14
C ARG A 54 3.01 1.06 -3.02
N GLY A 55 3.51 0.25 -3.94
CA GLY A 55 2.65 -0.52 -4.84
C GLY A 55 3.43 -1.53 -5.66
N GLU A 56 2.70 -2.29 -6.47
CA GLU A 56 3.27 -3.17 -7.48
C GLU A 56 3.51 -2.38 -8.78
N VAL A 57 4.70 -2.50 -9.35
CA VAL A 57 4.98 -1.96 -10.68
C VAL A 57 4.39 -2.91 -11.72
N ARG A 58 3.55 -2.40 -12.61
CA ARG A 58 2.92 -3.15 -13.69
C ARG A 58 3.20 -2.49 -15.03
N THR A 59 3.12 -3.28 -16.10
CA THR A 59 3.12 -2.72 -17.47
C THR A 59 1.86 -1.89 -17.68
N GLY A 60 2.02 -0.72 -18.27
CA GLY A 60 0.90 0.09 -18.75
C GLY A 60 0.25 -0.49 -20.00
N VAL A 61 -0.89 0.06 -20.39
CA VAL A 61 -1.61 -0.32 -21.61
C VAL A 61 -0.80 -0.01 -22.87
N GLU A 62 -0.06 1.09 -22.85
CA GLU A 62 0.83 1.48 -23.94
C GLU A 62 2.25 0.95 -23.75
N LEU A 63 2.90 0.65 -24.89
CA LEU A 63 4.22 0.03 -24.92
C LEU A 63 5.26 0.90 -24.20
N GLY A 64 5.96 0.28 -23.24
CA GLY A 64 7.03 0.93 -22.47
C GLY A 64 6.55 1.78 -21.30
N CYS A 65 5.23 1.96 -21.13
CA CYS A 65 4.69 2.65 -19.97
C CYS A 65 4.70 1.74 -18.74
N LEU A 66 4.96 2.32 -17.57
CA LEU A 66 4.89 1.63 -16.28
C LEU A 66 3.88 2.33 -15.38
N VAL A 67 3.10 1.55 -14.65
CA VAL A 67 2.18 2.05 -13.63
C VAL A 67 2.50 1.46 -12.27
N LEU A 68 2.36 2.26 -11.22
CA LEU A 68 2.38 1.79 -9.83
C LEU A 68 0.94 1.53 -9.40
N ASN A 69 0.60 0.26 -9.23
CA ASN A 69 -0.69 -0.19 -8.72
C ASN A 69 -0.64 -0.19 -7.18
N THR A 70 -1.42 0.71 -6.59
CA THR A 70 -1.56 0.85 -5.13
C THR A 70 -2.89 0.26 -4.68
N SER A 71 -3.19 0.27 -3.38
CA SER A 71 -4.50 -0.18 -2.86
C SER A 71 -5.68 0.66 -3.39
N ASP A 72 -5.42 1.91 -3.76
CA ASP A 72 -6.50 2.88 -4.02
C ASP A 72 -6.65 3.19 -5.52
N ARG A 73 -5.52 3.28 -6.24
CA ARG A 73 -5.48 3.62 -7.67
C ARG A 73 -4.15 3.31 -8.33
N GLU A 74 -4.10 3.55 -9.63
CA GLU A 74 -2.89 3.46 -10.44
C GLU A 74 -2.27 4.84 -10.69
N TYR A 75 -0.94 4.89 -10.62
CA TYR A 75 -0.14 6.06 -10.97
C TYR A 75 0.73 5.73 -12.17
N LEU A 76 0.71 6.58 -13.20
CA LEU A 76 1.66 6.50 -14.29
C LEU A 76 3.02 6.99 -13.81
N LEU A 77 4.03 6.15 -13.91
CA LEU A 77 5.40 6.50 -13.54
C LEU A 77 6.03 7.29 -14.69
N VAL A 78 6.24 8.59 -14.46
CA VAL A 78 6.93 9.47 -15.41
C VAL A 78 8.40 9.55 -15.02
N HIS A 79 9.28 9.23 -15.98
CA HIS A 79 10.73 9.06 -15.79
C HIS A 79 11.11 8.04 -14.70
N PRO A 80 10.56 6.81 -14.72
CA PRO A 80 10.95 5.78 -13.76
C PRO A 80 12.42 5.39 -13.98
N PRO A 81 13.16 5.08 -12.91
CA PRO A 81 14.52 4.57 -13.05
C PRO A 81 14.48 3.09 -13.49
N PRO A 82 15.56 2.58 -14.13
CA PRO A 82 15.56 1.27 -14.80
C PRO A 82 15.38 0.07 -13.86
N GLU A 83 15.61 0.23 -12.56
CA GLU A 83 15.34 -0.79 -11.55
C GLU A 83 13.85 -1.12 -11.39
N LEU A 84 12.94 -0.19 -11.72
CA LEU A 84 11.51 -0.45 -11.66
C LEU A 84 11.08 -1.27 -12.87
N ARG A 85 10.90 -2.57 -12.65
CA ARG A 85 10.42 -3.52 -13.67
C ARG A 85 9.04 -4.06 -13.30
N PRO A 86 8.22 -4.48 -14.27
CA PRO A 86 6.95 -5.14 -13.99
C PRO A 86 7.10 -6.31 -13.00
N GLY A 87 6.17 -6.43 -12.06
CA GLY A 87 6.10 -7.47 -11.04
C GLY A 87 6.87 -7.18 -9.75
N VAL A 88 7.64 -6.09 -9.66
CA VAL A 88 8.32 -5.72 -8.41
C VAL A 88 7.40 -4.90 -7.51
N ILE A 89 7.50 -5.11 -6.20
CA ILE A 89 6.95 -4.16 -5.23
C ILE A 89 7.95 -3.03 -5.06
N ALA A 90 7.47 -1.79 -5.16
CA ALA A 90 8.31 -0.60 -5.08
C ALA A 90 7.76 0.41 -4.08
N VAL A 91 8.67 1.22 -3.54
CA VAL A 91 8.38 2.47 -2.85
C VAL A 91 8.88 3.60 -3.75
N VAL A 92 7.96 4.45 -4.20
CA VAL A 92 8.21 5.52 -5.16
C VAL A 92 7.85 6.86 -4.52
N ARG A 93 8.79 7.79 -4.53
CA ARG A 93 8.57 9.18 -4.18
C ARG A 93 8.50 10.01 -5.46
N GLY A 94 7.57 10.97 -5.49
CA GLY A 94 7.40 11.81 -6.66
C GLY A 94 6.31 12.85 -6.49
N ARG A 95 6.11 13.64 -7.55
CA ARG A 95 5.12 14.72 -7.60
C ARG A 95 3.94 14.35 -8.50
N ILE A 96 2.73 14.56 -8.01
CA ILE A 96 1.50 14.18 -8.74
C ILE A 96 1.07 15.29 -9.69
N GLU A 97 0.97 14.96 -10.98
CA GLU A 97 0.71 15.91 -12.06
C GLU A 97 -0.52 15.50 -12.88
N PRO A 98 -1.75 15.66 -12.35
CA PRO A 98 -2.96 15.16 -12.99
C PRO A 98 -3.27 15.85 -14.33
N GLY A 99 -2.75 17.06 -14.55
CA GLY A 99 -2.90 17.81 -15.80
C GLY A 99 -1.74 17.62 -16.79
N MET A 100 -0.76 16.78 -16.49
CA MET A 100 0.35 16.52 -17.42
C MET A 100 -0.16 15.80 -18.66
N VAL A 101 0.17 16.33 -19.83
CA VAL A 101 -0.08 15.66 -21.11
C VAL A 101 0.87 14.47 -21.21
N THR A 102 0.31 13.28 -21.42
CA THR A 102 1.08 12.03 -21.58
C THR A 102 0.60 11.27 -22.80
N THR A 103 1.45 10.40 -23.33
CA THR A 103 1.03 9.46 -24.37
C THR A 103 0.31 8.28 -23.75
N CYS A 104 0.79 7.74 -22.63
CA CYS A 104 0.36 6.48 -21.99
C CYS A 104 -1.12 6.36 -21.54
N MET A 105 -1.91 7.44 -21.62
CA MET A 105 -3.36 7.54 -21.35
C MET A 105 -3.93 6.71 -20.17
N GLN A 106 -3.13 6.39 -19.14
CA GLN A 106 -3.52 5.54 -18.01
C GLN A 106 -2.98 6.09 -16.70
N GLY A 107 -3.77 5.99 -15.63
CA GLY A 107 -3.36 6.36 -14.28
C GLY A 107 -3.20 7.87 -14.07
N THR A 108 -2.90 8.26 -12.83
CA THR A 108 -2.53 9.65 -12.52
C THR A 108 -1.01 9.82 -12.71
N PRO A 109 -0.52 10.76 -13.54
CA PRO A 109 0.92 10.96 -13.70
C PRO A 109 1.60 11.30 -12.37
N LEU A 110 2.68 10.58 -12.07
CA LEU A 110 3.57 10.76 -10.94
C LEU A 110 4.98 10.94 -11.50
N VAL A 111 5.51 12.16 -11.42
CA VAL A 111 6.90 12.45 -11.80
C VAL A 111 7.81 11.91 -10.71
N VAL A 112 8.56 10.86 -11.05
CA VAL A 112 9.40 10.13 -10.09
C VAL A 112 10.62 10.97 -9.73
N SER A 113 10.84 11.18 -8.43
CA SER A 113 12.06 11.81 -7.90
C SER A 113 13.01 10.79 -7.29
N GLU A 114 12.47 9.79 -6.59
CA GLU A 114 13.23 8.68 -6.04
C GLU A 114 12.41 7.39 -6.12
N ALA A 115 13.06 6.25 -6.34
CA ALA A 115 12.39 4.96 -6.24
C ALA A 115 13.34 3.87 -5.76
N ARG A 116 12.75 2.85 -5.14
CA ARG A 116 13.44 1.62 -4.75
C ARG A 116 12.49 0.44 -4.76
N THR A 117 13.01 -0.75 -4.99
CA THR A 117 12.29 -1.98 -4.69
C THR A 117 12.09 -2.09 -3.17
N ALA A 118 10.92 -2.58 -2.76
CA ALA A 118 10.52 -2.72 -1.36
C ALA A 118 11.11 -3.96 -0.69
#